data_AF-A0A556V3J6-F1
#
_entry.id   AF-A0A556V3J6-F1
#
_cell.length_a   1.000
_cell.length_b   1.000
_cell.length_c   1.000
_cell.angle_alpha   90.00
_cell.angle_beta   90.00
_cell.angle_gamma   90.00
#
_symmetry.space_group_name_H-M   'P 1'
#
loop_
_entity.id
_entity.type
_entity.pdbx_description
1 polymer ?
#
loop_
_entity_poly.entity_id
_entity_poly.type
_entity_poly.pdbx_seq_one_letter_code
_entity_poly.pdbx_strand_id
1 'polypeptide(L)'
;MKLLILAVLLGLSLAQHNPHTKHGRTSIVHLFEWRWTDIADECERYLAPPTDMEEFRVDACKHMWPGDLKAVFSKLNDLNTRWFPAGSRPFIYQEVIDLGGEAIKASEYFSLGRVTEFKYGAKLGTVLRKWNNEKLRYLVNWGEGWGFMASDNALVFVDNHDNQRGHGAGGGSILTFWDPRLYKMAMGLMLAHPYGVTRVMSSYRWDRHFENGKDQNDWIGPPSFSDGKTKPVPINPDSTCGDGWVCEHRWRQIKNMVIFRNVVNGNPLVNWWDNGNNQIAFGRGNSGFIVINNDDWNLEATLNTGLPSGTYCDVISGQKQENSCSGKKVQVGEDGRAHFTISNNEEDPFIAIHVGAKL
;
A
#
# COMPACT_ATOMS: atom_id res chain seq x y z
N MET A 1 6.70 -2.96 61.34
CA MET A 1 7.12 -1.77 60.58
C MET A 1 7.91 -2.23 59.37
N LYS A 2 7.45 -1.83 58.17
CA LYS A 2 8.05 -1.96 56.83
C LYS A 2 7.87 -3.28 56.06
N LEU A 3 6.79 -3.30 55.28
CA LEU A 3 6.65 -4.02 54.01
C LEU A 3 7.79 -3.61 53.05
N LEU A 4 8.37 -4.58 52.34
CA LEU A 4 9.05 -4.36 51.06
C LEU A 4 8.16 -4.90 49.96
N ILE A 5 7.36 -4.03 49.36
CA ILE A 5 6.70 -4.30 48.08
C ILE A 5 7.76 -4.04 47.01
N LEU A 6 8.32 -5.10 46.44
CA LEU A 6 9.14 -5.02 45.23
C LEU A 6 8.18 -4.80 44.06
N ALA A 7 7.85 -3.56 43.77
CA ALA A 7 7.13 -3.20 42.55
C ALA A 7 8.11 -3.38 41.37
N VAL A 8 8.02 -4.53 40.70
CA VAL A 8 8.60 -4.68 39.36
C VAL A 8 7.83 -3.73 38.45
N LEU A 9 8.41 -2.56 38.18
CA LEU A 9 8.01 -1.72 37.07
C LEU A 9 8.39 -2.48 35.79
N LEU A 10 7.53 -3.42 35.39
CA LEU A 10 7.37 -3.75 33.98
C LEU A 10 6.89 -2.46 33.33
N GLY A 11 7.84 -1.66 32.86
CA GLY A 11 7.54 -0.59 31.92
C GLY A 11 6.81 -1.26 30.77
N LEU A 12 5.49 -1.07 30.73
CA LEU A 12 4.69 -1.36 29.55
C LEU A 12 5.25 -0.43 28.49
N SER A 13 6.20 -0.93 27.69
CA SER A 13 6.54 -0.31 26.43
C SER A 13 5.27 -0.40 25.58
N LEU A 14 4.41 0.60 25.67
CA LEU A 14 3.28 0.76 24.76
C LEU A 14 3.89 0.78 23.36
N ALA A 15 3.69 -0.31 22.64
CA ALA A 15 4.42 -0.59 21.42
C ALA A 15 4.03 0.41 20.32
N GLN A 16 5.00 0.74 19.48
CA GLN A 16 5.00 1.87 18.56
C GLN A 16 4.25 1.58 17.25
N HIS A 17 3.02 1.08 17.35
CA HIS A 17 2.26 0.52 16.23
C HIS A 17 1.34 1.51 15.50
N ASN A 18 0.99 2.62 16.15
CA ASN A 18 0.07 3.60 15.60
C ASN A 18 0.83 4.50 14.61
N PRO A 19 0.44 4.54 13.33
CA PRO A 19 1.09 5.40 12.34
C PRO A 19 0.77 6.89 12.52
N HIS A 20 -0.12 7.25 13.47
CA HIS A 20 -0.53 8.61 13.78
C HIS A 20 -1.02 9.44 12.59
N THR A 21 -1.44 8.75 11.52
CA THR A 21 -1.96 9.36 10.31
C THR A 21 -3.08 10.35 10.65
N LYS A 22 -3.06 11.53 10.02
CA LYS A 22 -4.12 12.52 10.14
C LYS A 22 -5.49 11.85 9.97
N HIS A 23 -6.48 12.27 10.77
CA HIS A 23 -7.82 11.68 10.75
C HIS A 23 -8.35 11.47 9.32
N GLY A 24 -8.80 10.25 9.03
CA GLY A 24 -9.27 9.85 7.71
C GLY A 24 -8.18 9.52 6.69
N ARG A 25 -6.91 9.42 7.08
CA ARG A 25 -5.80 8.93 6.24
C ARG A 25 -5.34 7.55 6.72
N THR A 26 -4.93 6.68 5.80
CA THR A 26 -4.66 5.25 6.09
C THR A 26 -3.47 4.65 5.33
N SER A 27 -2.84 5.43 4.44
CA SER A 27 -1.71 4.98 3.61
C SER A 27 -0.52 5.91 3.78
N ILE A 28 0.68 5.34 3.69
CA ILE A 28 1.97 6.04 3.68
C ILE A 28 2.46 6.11 2.23
N VAL A 29 3.09 7.22 1.83
CA VAL A 29 3.79 7.33 0.54
C VAL A 29 5.29 7.37 0.80
N HIS A 30 6.05 6.49 0.17
CA HIS A 30 7.51 6.47 0.25
C HIS A 30 8.11 7.26 -0.92
N LEU A 31 8.45 8.53 -0.67
CA LEU A 31 9.16 9.40 -1.63
C LEU A 31 10.66 9.07 -1.62
N PHE A 32 11.06 8.06 -2.39
CA PHE A 32 12.41 7.52 -2.33
C PHE A 32 13.42 8.40 -3.08
N GLU A 33 14.50 8.81 -2.40
CA GLU A 33 15.60 9.63 -2.95
C GLU A 33 15.20 11.05 -3.41
N TRP A 34 14.03 11.56 -2.99
CA TRP A 34 13.62 12.93 -3.28
C TRP A 34 14.44 13.94 -2.48
N ARG A 35 14.60 15.15 -3.02
CA ARG A 35 15.22 16.25 -2.27
C ARG A 35 14.27 16.72 -1.16
N TRP A 36 14.83 17.13 -0.02
CA TRP A 36 14.04 17.65 1.11
C TRP A 36 13.10 18.80 0.75
N THR A 37 13.53 19.71 -0.12
CA THR A 37 12.68 20.82 -0.59
C THR A 37 11.49 20.34 -1.43
N ASP A 38 11.69 19.31 -2.26
CA ASP A 38 10.61 18.76 -3.09
C ASP A 38 9.65 17.93 -2.23
N ILE A 39 10.16 17.23 -1.21
CA ILE A 39 9.32 16.54 -0.22
C ILE A 39 8.43 17.56 0.51
N ALA A 40 9.01 18.68 0.97
CA ALA A 40 8.24 19.73 1.63
C ALA A 40 7.15 20.31 0.71
N ASP A 41 7.51 20.67 -0.53
CA ASP A 41 6.57 21.15 -1.54
C ASP A 41 5.46 20.14 -1.85
N GLU A 42 5.80 18.86 -1.98
CA GLU A 42 4.86 17.77 -2.27
C GLU A 42 3.88 17.55 -1.11
N CYS A 43 4.39 17.58 0.13
CA CYS A 43 3.57 17.53 1.32
C CYS A 43 2.60 18.72 1.35
N GLU A 44 3.09 19.95 1.24
CA GLU A 44 2.26 21.14 1.33
C GLU A 44 1.19 21.24 0.23
N ARG A 45 1.55 20.88 -1.01
CA ARG A 45 0.68 21.09 -2.18
C ARG A 45 -0.20 19.90 -2.52
N TYR A 46 0.18 18.68 -2.13
CA TYR A 46 -0.47 17.46 -2.63
C TYR A 46 -0.84 16.44 -1.54
N LEU A 47 0.11 16.00 -0.71
CA LEU A 47 -0.12 14.88 0.22
C LEU A 47 -0.88 15.31 1.48
N ALA A 48 -0.37 16.33 2.16
CA ALA A 48 -0.89 17.06 3.33
C ALA A 48 0.28 17.82 3.98
N PRO A 49 0.04 18.98 4.61
CA PRO A 49 1.12 19.73 5.26
C PRO A 49 1.83 18.86 6.31
N PRO A 50 3.17 18.97 6.40
CA PRO A 50 3.93 18.19 7.38
C PRO A 50 3.46 18.53 8.80
N THR A 51 3.05 17.50 9.53
CA THR A 51 3.11 17.50 10.99
C THR A 51 4.51 17.06 11.39
N ASP A 52 5.04 17.47 12.55
CA ASP A 52 6.32 16.96 13.10
C ASP A 52 6.20 15.47 13.45
N MET A 53 5.98 14.62 12.45
CA MET A 53 5.87 13.17 12.57
C MET A 53 7.27 12.59 12.65
N GLU A 54 7.55 11.93 13.77
CA GLU A 54 8.70 11.04 13.89
C GLU A 54 8.20 9.61 13.62
N GLU A 55 8.24 9.22 12.35
CA GLU A 55 8.10 7.83 11.88
C GLU A 55 9.49 7.30 11.55
N PHE A 56 9.81 6.08 12.00
CA PHE A 56 11.07 5.43 11.68
C PHE A 56 10.83 4.11 10.93
N ARG A 57 11.30 4.05 9.68
CA ARG A 57 11.75 2.79 9.09
C ARG A 57 13.06 2.42 9.75
N VAL A 58 13.11 1.30 10.44
CA VAL A 58 14.37 0.78 10.96
C VAL A 58 14.89 -0.28 10.00
N ASP A 59 15.94 0.11 9.29
CA ASP A 59 16.61 -0.69 8.25
C ASP A 59 17.26 -1.95 8.85
N ALA A 60 17.31 -3.03 8.06
CA ALA A 60 18.08 -4.23 8.40
C ALA A 60 17.81 -4.83 9.80
N CYS A 61 16.59 -4.68 10.34
CA CYS A 61 16.24 -5.14 11.69
C CYS A 61 16.48 -6.62 11.92
N LYS A 62 16.35 -7.46 10.89
CA LYS A 62 16.70 -8.89 10.98
C LYS A 62 18.13 -9.10 11.52
N HIS A 63 19.05 -8.18 11.27
CA HIS A 63 20.45 -8.27 11.65
C HIS A 63 20.76 -7.64 13.02
N MET A 64 19.74 -7.18 13.74
CA MET A 64 19.85 -6.60 15.08
C MET A 64 19.04 -7.43 16.08
N TRP A 65 19.58 -7.65 17.27
CA TRP A 65 18.86 -8.36 18.32
C TRP A 65 17.63 -7.55 18.75
N PRO A 66 16.45 -8.17 18.92
CA PRO A 66 15.27 -7.49 19.43
C PRO A 66 15.51 -6.79 20.79
N GLY A 67 16.37 -7.36 21.64
CA GLY A 67 16.77 -6.74 22.91
C GLY A 67 17.51 -5.41 22.75
N ASP A 68 18.41 -5.31 21.77
CA ASP A 68 19.17 -4.10 21.48
C ASP A 68 18.25 -3.02 20.90
N LEU A 69 17.38 -3.40 19.95
CA LEU A 69 16.35 -2.51 19.41
C LEU A 69 15.43 -2.00 20.50
N LYS A 70 14.99 -2.85 21.43
CA LYS A 70 14.20 -2.44 22.59
C LYS A 70 14.93 -1.41 23.45
N ALA A 71 16.23 -1.60 23.70
CA ALA A 71 17.04 -0.65 24.47
C ALA A 71 17.14 0.71 23.76
N VAL A 72 17.31 0.72 22.43
CA VAL A 72 17.30 1.95 21.62
C VAL A 72 15.92 2.62 21.65
N PHE A 73 14.85 1.89 21.33
CA PHE A 73 13.50 2.44 21.22
C PHE A 73 12.95 2.95 22.56
N SER A 74 13.41 2.38 23.68
CA SER A 74 13.06 2.85 25.03
C SER A 74 13.62 4.25 25.35
N LYS A 75 14.63 4.71 24.61
CA LYS A 75 15.25 6.04 24.77
C LYS A 75 14.63 7.11 23.88
N LEU A 76 13.75 6.74 22.94
CA LEU A 76 13.05 7.71 22.11
C LEU A 76 12.10 8.53 22.97
N ASN A 77 12.04 9.84 22.70
CA ASN A 77 11.07 10.73 23.31
C ASN A 77 9.65 10.43 22.78
N ASP A 78 8.65 10.95 23.48
CA ASP A 78 7.30 11.03 22.94
C ASP A 78 7.23 12.14 21.88
N LEU A 79 6.27 12.03 20.97
CA LEU A 79 6.02 13.00 19.90
C LEU A 79 5.60 14.35 20.47
N ASN A 80 5.88 15.40 19.71
CA ASN A 80 5.62 16.79 20.11
C ASN A 80 4.12 17.04 20.36
N THR A 81 3.81 17.55 21.56
CA THR A 81 2.42 17.79 22.01
C THR A 81 1.71 18.92 21.28
N ARG A 82 2.39 19.66 20.40
CA ARG A 82 1.78 20.65 19.51
C ARG A 82 0.85 20.00 18.49
N TRP A 83 1.16 18.77 18.05
CA TRP A 83 0.38 18.05 17.03
C TRP A 83 -0.18 16.72 17.53
N PHE A 84 0.41 16.13 18.57
CA PHE A 84 0.02 14.81 19.07
C PHE A 84 -0.45 14.87 20.52
N PRO A 85 -1.37 13.98 20.95
CA PRO A 85 -1.69 13.83 22.36
C PRO A 85 -0.45 13.53 23.20
N ALA A 86 -0.40 14.02 24.44
CA ALA A 86 0.67 13.70 25.38
C ALA A 86 0.81 12.17 25.56
N GLY A 87 2.05 11.68 25.56
CA GLY A 87 2.35 10.24 25.62
C GLY A 87 2.33 9.51 24.29
N SER A 88 2.13 10.20 23.15
CA SER A 88 2.18 9.57 21.83
C SER A 88 3.60 9.14 21.49
N ARG A 89 3.82 7.84 21.28
CA ARG A 89 5.13 7.30 20.86
C ARG A 89 5.32 7.43 19.34
N PRO A 90 6.55 7.60 18.84
CA PRO A 90 6.82 7.56 17.40
C PRO A 90 6.31 6.27 16.75
N PHE A 91 6.01 6.32 15.45
CA PHE A 91 5.62 5.12 14.71
C PHE A 91 6.89 4.37 14.27
N ILE A 92 6.99 3.08 14.59
CA ILE A 92 8.10 2.23 14.16
C ILE A 92 7.59 1.10 13.30
N TYR A 93 8.26 0.91 12.16
CA TYR A 93 8.19 -0.34 11.42
C TYR A 93 9.60 -0.83 11.08
N GLN A 94 9.78 -2.13 11.25
CA GLN A 94 11.06 -2.80 11.25
C GLN A 94 11.20 -3.60 9.96
N GLU A 95 12.31 -3.40 9.26
CA GLU A 95 12.61 -4.21 8.08
C GLU A 95 13.13 -5.58 8.49
N VAL A 96 12.26 -6.58 8.40
CA VAL A 96 12.61 -7.98 8.62
C VAL A 96 12.10 -8.78 7.44
N ILE A 97 13.02 -9.23 6.59
CA ILE A 97 12.69 -10.06 5.42
C ILE A 97 12.39 -11.49 5.87
N ASP A 98 11.18 -11.82 6.31
CA ASP A 98 10.82 -13.20 6.67
C ASP A 98 9.92 -13.83 5.61
N LEU A 99 10.51 -14.62 4.70
CA LEU A 99 9.77 -15.40 3.69
C LEU A 99 9.44 -16.84 4.16
N GLY A 100 9.77 -17.20 5.41
CA GLY A 100 9.76 -18.57 5.90
C GLY A 100 11.07 -19.33 5.63
N GLY A 101 11.22 -20.50 6.26
CA GLY A 101 12.39 -21.38 6.06
C GLY A 101 13.69 -20.97 6.79
N GLU A 102 13.74 -19.79 7.41
CA GLU A 102 14.91 -19.31 8.18
C GLU A 102 14.69 -19.38 9.70
N ALA A 103 15.77 -19.29 10.49
CA ALA A 103 15.71 -19.36 11.95
C ALA A 103 15.08 -18.10 12.59
N ILE A 104 15.43 -16.92 12.09
CA ILE A 104 14.92 -15.63 12.58
C ILE A 104 13.49 -15.44 12.07
N LYS A 105 12.58 -15.08 12.96
CA LYS A 105 11.16 -14.85 12.66
C LYS A 105 10.77 -13.40 12.86
N ALA A 106 9.90 -12.89 11.99
CA ALA A 106 9.31 -11.56 12.15
C ALA A 106 8.62 -11.38 13.52
N SER A 107 8.05 -12.47 14.08
CA SER A 107 7.36 -12.45 15.37
C SER A 107 8.24 -12.05 16.56
N GLU A 108 9.55 -12.18 16.45
CA GLU A 108 10.50 -11.76 17.48
C GLU A 108 10.49 -10.23 17.67
N TYR A 109 10.01 -9.47 16.67
CA TYR A 109 10.05 -8.02 16.59
C TYR A 109 8.69 -7.35 16.86
N PHE A 110 7.60 -8.11 16.95
CA PHE A 110 6.23 -7.58 17.09
C PHE A 110 6.05 -6.70 18.33
N SER A 111 6.72 -7.03 19.43
CA SER A 111 6.59 -6.23 20.67
C SER A 111 7.17 -4.81 20.56
N LEU A 112 7.93 -4.51 19.50
CA LEU A 112 8.68 -3.27 19.34
C LEU A 112 8.01 -2.28 18.38
N GLY A 113 7.11 -2.76 17.52
CA GLY A 113 6.48 -1.98 16.46
C GLY A 113 6.06 -2.91 15.32
N ARG A 114 5.59 -2.31 14.22
CA ARG A 114 5.20 -3.08 13.04
C ARG A 114 6.42 -3.71 12.35
N VAL A 115 6.16 -4.66 11.47
CA VAL A 115 7.18 -5.35 10.67
C VAL A 115 6.76 -5.37 9.20
N THR A 116 7.73 -5.23 8.29
CA THR A 116 7.52 -5.34 6.84
C THR A 116 7.09 -6.75 6.45
N GLU A 117 5.87 -6.92 5.92
CA GLU A 117 5.36 -8.23 5.47
C GLU A 117 5.76 -8.48 4.01
N PHE A 118 7.00 -8.94 3.79
CA PHE A 118 7.53 -9.17 2.44
C PHE A 118 6.82 -10.30 1.67
N LYS A 119 6.15 -11.23 2.37
CA LYS A 119 5.34 -12.26 1.69
C LYS A 119 4.17 -11.63 0.93
N TYR A 120 3.68 -10.47 1.38
CA TYR A 120 2.56 -9.76 0.76
C TYR A 120 2.82 -9.47 -0.73
N GLY A 121 3.87 -8.71 -1.03
CA GLY A 121 4.21 -8.33 -2.41
C GLY A 121 4.61 -9.55 -3.26
N ALA A 122 5.38 -10.48 -2.69
CA ALA A 122 5.83 -11.69 -3.39
C ALA A 122 4.66 -12.60 -3.81
N LYS A 123 3.73 -12.88 -2.88
CA LYS A 123 2.55 -13.72 -3.16
C LYS A 123 1.58 -13.01 -4.10
N LEU A 124 1.31 -11.72 -3.89
CA LEU A 124 0.41 -10.96 -4.74
C LEU A 124 0.92 -10.87 -6.18
N GLY A 125 2.23 -10.66 -6.35
CA GLY A 125 2.90 -10.67 -7.64
C GLY A 125 2.77 -12.02 -8.36
N THR A 126 3.02 -13.12 -7.63
CA THR A 126 2.84 -14.50 -8.16
C THR A 126 1.41 -14.74 -8.64
N VAL A 127 0.42 -14.32 -7.84
CA VAL A 127 -1.01 -14.46 -8.17
C VAL A 127 -1.39 -13.64 -9.41
N LEU A 128 -1.00 -12.37 -9.47
CA LEU A 128 -1.36 -11.50 -10.61
C LEU A 128 -0.63 -11.86 -11.90
N ARG A 129 0.60 -12.37 -11.80
CA ARG A 129 1.33 -12.93 -12.95
C ARG A 129 0.82 -14.32 -13.36
N LYS A 130 -0.15 -14.90 -12.63
CA LYS A 130 -0.72 -16.24 -12.85
C LYS A 130 0.35 -17.35 -12.83
N TRP A 131 1.42 -17.13 -12.06
CA TRP A 131 2.54 -18.07 -11.96
C TRP A 131 2.15 -19.29 -11.15
N ASN A 132 2.68 -20.46 -11.52
CA ASN A 132 2.42 -21.73 -10.82
C ASN A 132 0.92 -22.06 -10.69
N ASN A 133 0.09 -21.63 -11.65
CA ASN A 133 -1.37 -21.76 -11.61
C ASN A 133 -2.06 -21.05 -10.43
N GLU A 134 -1.41 -20.07 -9.80
CA GLU A 134 -2.03 -19.17 -8.84
C GLU A 134 -3.09 -18.30 -9.52
N LYS A 135 -4.16 -17.98 -8.79
CA LYS A 135 -5.36 -17.32 -9.34
C LYS A 135 -5.93 -16.30 -8.36
N LEU A 136 -6.56 -15.24 -8.88
CA LEU A 136 -7.18 -14.21 -8.02
C LEU A 136 -8.24 -14.78 -7.07
N ARG A 137 -8.98 -15.82 -7.46
CA ARG A 137 -9.96 -16.46 -6.58
C ARG A 137 -9.38 -16.95 -5.24
N TYR A 138 -8.08 -17.25 -5.17
CA TYR A 138 -7.46 -17.75 -3.95
C TYR A 138 -7.27 -16.65 -2.90
N LEU A 139 -7.42 -15.38 -3.28
CA LEU A 139 -7.33 -14.24 -2.37
C LEU A 139 -8.56 -14.09 -1.45
N VAL A 140 -9.54 -15.00 -1.50
CA VAL A 140 -10.74 -14.98 -0.62
C VAL A 140 -10.39 -14.94 0.87
N ASN A 141 -9.25 -15.50 1.27
CA ASN A 141 -8.74 -15.50 2.64
C ASN A 141 -7.40 -14.74 2.77
N TRP A 142 -7.15 -13.75 1.90
CA TRP A 142 -5.92 -12.94 1.87
C TRP A 142 -5.62 -12.28 3.22
N GLY A 143 -4.34 -12.28 3.62
CA GLY A 143 -3.92 -11.87 4.96
C GLY A 143 -3.36 -13.05 5.75
N GLU A 144 -3.75 -13.18 7.02
CA GLU A 144 -3.28 -14.26 7.92
C GLU A 144 -3.52 -15.67 7.37
N GLY A 145 -4.60 -15.87 6.58
CA GLY A 145 -4.89 -17.15 5.92
C GLY A 145 -3.85 -17.59 4.90
N TRP A 146 -2.96 -16.68 4.48
CA TRP A 146 -1.82 -16.94 3.59
C TRP A 146 -0.50 -17.14 4.35
N GLY A 147 -0.56 -17.27 5.68
CA GLY A 147 0.61 -17.40 6.54
C GLY A 147 1.38 -16.08 6.72
N PHE A 148 0.67 -14.96 6.57
CA PHE A 148 1.16 -13.63 6.92
C PHE A 148 1.00 -13.40 8.43
N MET A 149 1.69 -12.39 8.95
CA MET A 149 1.53 -11.94 10.33
C MET A 149 0.13 -11.35 10.57
N ALA A 150 -0.22 -11.12 11.84
CA ALA A 150 -1.46 -10.45 12.17
C ALA A 150 -1.49 -9.03 11.58
N SER A 151 -2.66 -8.59 11.10
CA SER A 151 -2.82 -7.32 10.38
C SER A 151 -2.37 -6.09 11.17
N ASP A 152 -2.46 -6.13 12.49
CA ASP A 152 -2.01 -5.09 13.41
C ASP A 152 -0.47 -5.00 13.54
N ASN A 153 0.24 -6.06 13.17
CA ASN A 153 1.70 -6.10 13.12
C ASN A 153 2.26 -5.73 11.74
N ALA A 154 1.45 -5.82 10.68
CA ALA A 154 1.93 -5.71 9.31
C ALA A 154 2.03 -4.26 8.79
N LEU A 155 3.17 -3.97 8.15
CA LEU A 155 3.33 -2.92 7.14
C LEU A 155 3.48 -3.60 5.77
N VAL A 156 2.59 -3.29 4.83
CA VAL A 156 2.48 -3.96 3.52
C VAL A 156 2.76 -3.01 2.37
N PHE A 157 3.27 -3.58 1.28
CA PHE A 157 3.59 -2.90 0.03
C PHE A 157 3.60 -3.93 -1.10
N VAL A 158 3.36 -3.47 -2.33
CA VAL A 158 3.53 -4.30 -3.54
C VAL A 158 5.02 -4.49 -3.84
N ASP A 159 5.76 -3.39 -3.79
CA ASP A 159 7.20 -3.30 -3.99
C ASP A 159 7.85 -2.33 -2.99
N ASN A 160 9.16 -2.45 -2.83
CA ASN A 160 10.01 -1.46 -2.16
C ASN A 160 11.19 -1.10 -3.08
N HIS A 161 12.00 -0.13 -2.63
CA HIS A 161 13.17 0.33 -3.38
C HIS A 161 14.18 -0.77 -3.74
N ASP A 162 14.37 -1.80 -2.89
CA ASP A 162 15.27 -2.92 -3.20
C ASP A 162 14.66 -3.88 -4.21
N ASN A 163 13.48 -4.42 -3.91
CA ASN A 163 12.91 -5.52 -4.68
C ASN A 163 12.35 -5.12 -6.03
N GLN A 164 12.07 -3.82 -6.24
CA GLN A 164 11.76 -3.31 -7.57
C GLN A 164 12.96 -3.33 -8.54
N ARG A 165 14.19 -3.52 -8.02
CA ARG A 165 15.42 -3.70 -8.78
C ARG A 165 15.83 -5.18 -8.89
N GLY A 166 15.04 -6.09 -8.34
CA GLY A 166 15.40 -7.51 -8.21
C GLY A 166 16.31 -7.83 -7.02
N HIS A 167 16.60 -6.85 -6.15
CA HIS A 167 17.33 -7.06 -4.91
C HIS A 167 16.39 -7.44 -3.76
N GLY A 168 16.75 -8.45 -2.96
CA GLY A 168 15.97 -8.82 -1.78
C GLY A 168 14.76 -9.71 -2.08
N ALA A 169 13.69 -9.56 -1.28
CA ALA A 169 12.63 -10.55 -1.21
C ALA A 169 11.61 -10.48 -2.36
N GLY A 170 11.27 -11.65 -2.89
CA GLY A 170 10.24 -11.88 -3.91
C GLY A 170 10.78 -12.09 -5.33
N GLY A 171 12.00 -11.64 -5.62
CA GLY A 171 12.65 -11.84 -6.93
C GLY A 171 11.76 -11.38 -8.10
N GLY A 172 11.74 -12.14 -9.20
CA GLY A 172 10.98 -11.79 -10.40
C GLY A 172 9.45 -11.73 -10.23
N SER A 173 8.90 -12.20 -9.11
CA SER A 173 7.45 -12.13 -8.87
C SER A 173 6.97 -10.70 -8.62
N ILE A 174 7.83 -9.84 -8.07
CA ILE A 174 7.50 -8.48 -7.67
C ILE A 174 7.01 -7.69 -8.88
N LEU A 175 5.87 -7.03 -8.70
CA LEU A 175 5.31 -6.10 -9.68
C LEU A 175 5.83 -4.69 -9.37
N THR A 176 6.21 -3.96 -10.41
CA THR A 176 6.76 -2.60 -10.27
C THR A 176 6.09 -1.67 -11.27
N PHE A 177 6.43 -0.38 -11.25
CA PHE A 177 5.97 0.56 -12.27
C PHE A 177 6.36 0.17 -13.72
N TRP A 178 7.36 -0.71 -13.90
CA TRP A 178 7.72 -1.28 -15.20
C TRP A 178 6.69 -2.29 -15.73
N ASP A 179 5.81 -2.81 -14.86
CA ASP A 179 4.66 -3.66 -15.19
C ASP A 179 3.33 -2.88 -14.98
N PRO A 180 3.14 -1.69 -15.57
CA PRO A 180 2.19 -0.69 -15.07
C PRO A 180 0.75 -1.19 -14.98
N ARG A 181 0.32 -2.03 -15.91
CA ARG A 181 -1.05 -2.58 -15.94
C ARG A 181 -1.31 -3.54 -14.76
N LEU A 182 -0.42 -4.50 -14.53
CA LEU A 182 -0.53 -5.43 -13.41
C LEU A 182 -0.25 -4.72 -12.08
N TYR A 183 0.68 -3.77 -12.06
CA TYR A 183 1.01 -2.99 -10.88
C TYR A 183 -0.17 -2.15 -10.37
N LYS A 184 -0.89 -1.47 -11.28
CA LYS A 184 -2.12 -0.74 -10.93
C LYS A 184 -3.19 -1.65 -10.30
N MET A 185 -3.34 -2.88 -10.80
CA MET A 185 -4.24 -3.88 -10.18
C MET A 185 -3.75 -4.33 -8.80
N ALA A 186 -2.44 -4.59 -8.63
CA ALA A 186 -1.86 -4.94 -7.34
C ALA A 186 -2.08 -3.84 -6.29
N MET A 187 -1.86 -2.59 -6.68
CA MET A 187 -2.11 -1.42 -5.85
C MET A 187 -3.60 -1.27 -5.51
N GLY A 188 -4.49 -1.49 -6.49
CA GLY A 188 -5.94 -1.52 -6.28
C GLY A 188 -6.36 -2.56 -5.24
N LEU A 189 -5.86 -3.79 -5.36
CA LEU A 189 -6.10 -4.87 -4.37
C LEU A 189 -5.59 -4.49 -2.98
N MET A 190 -4.35 -4.02 -2.89
CA MET A 190 -3.74 -3.64 -1.61
C MET A 190 -4.52 -2.52 -0.91
N LEU A 191 -4.91 -1.50 -1.65
CA LEU A 191 -5.59 -0.34 -1.08
C LEU A 191 -7.06 -0.64 -0.76
N ALA A 192 -7.73 -1.53 -1.51
CA ALA A 192 -9.10 -1.96 -1.22
C ALA A 192 -9.21 -2.96 -0.06
N HIS A 193 -8.23 -3.85 0.12
CA HIS A 193 -8.25 -4.91 1.14
C HIS A 193 -7.94 -4.37 2.56
N PRO A 194 -8.61 -4.81 3.64
CA PRO A 194 -8.42 -4.24 4.98
C PRO A 194 -7.05 -4.54 5.64
N TYR A 195 -6.34 -5.55 5.18
CA TYR A 195 -5.10 -6.05 5.81
C TYR A 195 -3.96 -5.02 5.80
N GLY A 196 -3.30 -4.87 6.96
CA GLY A 196 -2.06 -4.13 7.16
C GLY A 196 -2.17 -2.59 7.06
N VAL A 197 -1.10 -1.92 7.47
CA VAL A 197 -0.86 -0.51 7.09
C VAL A 197 -0.21 -0.50 5.71
N THR A 198 -0.77 0.25 4.76
CA THR A 198 -0.32 0.22 3.36
C THR A 198 0.71 1.31 3.09
N ARG A 199 1.80 0.94 2.42
CA ARG A 199 2.79 1.88 1.89
C ARG A 199 2.79 1.85 0.36
N VAL A 200 2.64 3.02 -0.25
CA VAL A 200 2.73 3.26 -1.69
C VAL A 200 4.16 3.64 -2.03
N MET A 201 4.78 2.95 -2.99
CA MET A 201 6.09 3.32 -3.50
C MET A 201 5.98 4.53 -4.44
N SER A 202 6.99 5.38 -4.46
CA SER A 202 7.16 6.43 -5.46
C SER A 202 8.60 6.44 -5.95
N SER A 203 8.81 6.11 -7.21
CA SER A 203 10.11 5.79 -7.78
C SER A 203 10.63 6.83 -8.77
N TYR A 204 11.81 6.55 -9.29
CA TYR A 204 12.41 7.15 -10.48
C TYR A 204 12.76 6.06 -11.50
N ARG A 205 12.89 6.46 -12.77
CA ARG A 205 13.35 5.60 -13.86
C ARG A 205 14.87 5.56 -13.89
N TRP A 206 15.39 4.40 -14.25
CA TRP A 206 16.78 4.18 -14.62
C TRP A 206 16.83 3.35 -15.90
N ASP A 207 17.98 3.34 -16.57
CA ASP A 207 18.18 2.60 -17.81
C ASP A 207 18.38 1.11 -17.52
N ARG A 208 17.29 0.37 -17.30
CA ARG A 208 17.33 -1.08 -17.01
C ARG A 208 18.01 -1.84 -18.15
N HIS A 209 19.03 -2.63 -17.82
CA HIS A 209 19.77 -3.44 -18.79
C HIS A 209 19.91 -4.90 -18.34
N PHE A 210 19.13 -5.81 -18.92
CA PHE A 210 19.18 -7.23 -18.53
C PHE A 210 20.23 -8.02 -19.27
N GLU A 211 21.12 -8.64 -18.51
CA GLU A 211 21.97 -9.74 -18.98
C GLU A 211 21.76 -10.95 -18.06
N ASN A 212 21.48 -12.12 -18.65
CA ASN A 212 21.28 -13.37 -17.93
C ASN A 212 20.25 -13.29 -16.78
N GLY A 213 19.18 -12.51 -16.97
CA GLY A 213 18.10 -12.36 -15.98
C GLY A 213 18.40 -11.40 -14.83
N LYS A 214 19.55 -10.71 -14.84
CA LYS A 214 19.89 -9.66 -13.88
C LYS A 214 20.01 -8.30 -14.58
N ASP A 215 19.45 -7.28 -13.96
CA ASP A 215 19.67 -5.89 -14.36
C ASP A 215 21.09 -5.46 -14.00
N GLN A 216 21.93 -5.19 -14.99
CA GLN A 216 23.31 -4.72 -14.81
C GLN A 216 23.38 -3.27 -14.34
N ASN A 217 22.26 -2.55 -14.41
CA ASN A 217 22.12 -1.14 -14.07
C ASN A 217 21.26 -0.93 -12.81
N ASP A 218 21.08 -1.98 -11.99
CA ASP A 218 20.34 -1.95 -10.72
C ASP A 218 20.92 -0.99 -9.66
N TRP A 219 22.16 -0.53 -9.85
CA TRP A 219 22.90 0.37 -8.97
C TRP A 219 22.65 1.87 -9.26
N ILE A 220 21.99 2.21 -10.37
CA ILE A 220 21.80 3.61 -10.77
C ILE A 220 20.96 4.36 -9.72
N GLY A 221 21.52 5.46 -9.23
CA GLY A 221 20.88 6.37 -8.26
C GLY A 221 19.76 7.23 -8.87
N PRO A 222 19.21 8.19 -8.10
CA PRO A 222 18.12 9.04 -8.56
C PRO A 222 18.55 9.93 -9.76
N PRO A 223 17.59 10.51 -10.50
CA PRO A 223 17.90 11.52 -11.51
C PRO A 223 18.81 12.60 -10.93
N SER A 224 20.02 12.73 -11.47
CA SER A 224 21.05 13.60 -10.91
C SER A 224 21.68 14.50 -11.97
N PHE A 225 22.25 15.61 -11.53
CA PHE A 225 23.18 16.42 -12.31
C PHE A 225 24.54 15.70 -12.41
N SER A 226 25.42 16.19 -13.29
CA SER A 226 26.77 15.64 -13.48
C SER A 226 27.65 15.77 -12.24
N ASP A 227 27.31 16.66 -11.29
CA ASP A 227 28.00 16.84 -10.01
C ASP A 227 27.46 15.92 -8.90
N GLY A 228 26.54 15.00 -9.24
CA GLY A 228 25.95 14.03 -8.30
C GLY A 228 24.79 14.56 -7.47
N LYS A 229 24.42 15.83 -7.58
CA LYS A 229 23.23 16.35 -6.90
C LYS A 229 21.96 15.80 -7.54
N THR A 230 21.01 15.34 -6.70
CA THR A 230 19.67 14.96 -7.14
C THR A 230 18.97 16.12 -7.84
N LYS A 231 18.23 15.83 -8.91
CA LYS A 231 17.42 16.78 -9.68
C LYS A 231 16.12 17.13 -8.95
N PRO A 232 15.51 18.30 -9.25
CA PRO A 232 14.15 18.61 -8.84
C PRO A 232 13.14 17.58 -9.34
N VAL A 233 11.95 17.59 -8.74
CA VAL A 233 10.78 16.87 -9.24
C VAL A 233 9.82 17.86 -9.92
N PRO A 234 9.95 18.09 -11.24
CA PRO A 234 9.01 18.96 -11.93
C PRO A 234 7.63 18.30 -12.03
N ILE A 235 6.57 19.08 -11.80
CA ILE A 235 5.19 18.65 -11.97
C ILE A 235 4.67 19.16 -13.31
N ASN A 236 4.24 18.23 -14.16
CA ASN A 236 3.69 18.52 -15.48
C ASN A 236 2.23 19.02 -15.38
N PRO A 237 1.69 19.69 -16.41
CA PRO A 237 0.30 20.18 -16.42
C PRO A 237 -0.77 19.10 -16.20
N ASP A 238 -0.47 17.85 -16.57
CA ASP A 238 -1.35 16.68 -16.36
C ASP A 238 -1.18 16.04 -14.97
N SER A 239 -0.45 16.71 -14.07
CA SER A 239 -0.10 16.26 -12.70
C SER A 239 0.87 15.08 -12.61
N THR A 240 1.43 14.61 -13.72
CA THR A 240 2.56 13.65 -13.71
C THR A 240 3.86 14.37 -13.33
N CYS A 241 4.92 13.60 -13.07
CA CYS A 241 6.24 14.15 -12.82
C CYS A 241 7.14 14.04 -14.06
N GLY A 242 8.05 15.00 -14.24
CA GLY A 242 9.07 14.99 -15.27
C GLY A 242 10.43 14.49 -14.78
N ASP A 243 11.46 14.68 -15.61
CA ASP A 243 12.88 14.39 -15.30
C ASP A 243 13.18 12.99 -14.78
N GLY A 244 12.43 11.99 -15.25
CA GLY A 244 12.64 10.59 -14.89
C GLY A 244 11.95 10.16 -13.60
N TRP A 245 11.37 11.06 -12.82
CA TRP A 245 10.53 10.70 -11.67
C TRP A 245 9.25 10.01 -12.14
N VAL A 246 8.90 8.90 -11.51
CA VAL A 246 7.75 8.06 -11.91
C VAL A 246 6.46 8.56 -11.27
N CYS A 247 6.53 8.91 -9.99
CA CYS A 247 5.41 9.42 -9.21
C CYS A 247 4.14 8.55 -9.29
N GLU A 248 4.27 7.26 -9.00
CA GLU A 248 3.15 6.30 -8.96
C GLU A 248 2.03 6.80 -8.06
N HIS A 249 2.36 7.47 -6.95
CA HIS A 249 1.41 8.08 -6.02
C HIS A 249 0.50 9.15 -6.67
N ARG A 250 0.89 9.71 -7.83
CA ARG A 250 0.10 10.67 -8.63
C ARG A 250 -0.72 10.01 -9.73
N TRP A 251 -0.48 8.74 -10.06
CA TRP A 251 -1.28 8.02 -11.05
C TRP A 251 -2.73 7.97 -10.58
N ARG A 252 -3.67 8.36 -11.44
CA ARG A 252 -5.10 8.49 -11.09
C ARG A 252 -5.62 7.24 -10.36
N GLN A 253 -5.29 6.06 -10.89
CA GLN A 253 -5.69 4.76 -10.39
C GLN A 253 -5.17 4.53 -8.96
N ILE A 254 -3.93 4.91 -8.66
CA ILE A 254 -3.32 4.71 -7.33
C ILE A 254 -3.82 5.79 -6.35
N LYS A 255 -3.77 7.06 -6.75
CA LYS A 255 -4.29 8.20 -5.95
C LYS A 255 -5.73 7.97 -5.52
N ASN A 256 -6.59 7.61 -6.48
CA ASN A 256 -8.00 7.39 -6.19
C ASN A 256 -8.23 6.15 -5.32
N MET A 257 -7.37 5.14 -5.41
CA MET A 257 -7.44 3.98 -4.50
C MET A 257 -6.92 4.29 -3.09
N VAL A 258 -5.99 5.24 -2.93
CA VAL A 258 -5.65 5.79 -1.60
C VAL A 258 -6.86 6.51 -1.01
N ILE A 259 -7.60 7.28 -1.82
CA ILE A 259 -8.87 7.90 -1.41
C ILE A 259 -9.92 6.84 -1.09
N PHE A 260 -10.06 5.79 -1.91
CA PHE A 260 -10.95 4.67 -1.66
C PHE A 260 -10.68 4.06 -0.28
N ARG A 261 -9.41 3.76 0.04
CA ARG A 261 -9.02 3.19 1.34
C ARG A 261 -9.46 4.06 2.51
N ASN A 262 -9.29 5.37 2.38
CA ASN A 262 -9.72 6.35 3.38
C ASN A 262 -11.24 6.34 3.56
N VAL A 263 -12.01 6.33 2.46
CA VAL A 263 -13.48 6.32 2.47
C VAL A 263 -14.03 5.06 3.13
N VAL A 264 -13.40 3.90 2.87
CA VAL A 264 -13.87 2.61 3.38
C VAL A 264 -13.23 2.20 4.71
N ASN A 265 -12.42 3.06 5.32
CA ASN A 265 -11.69 2.74 6.54
C ASN A 265 -12.62 2.21 7.65
N GLY A 266 -12.16 1.19 8.39
CA GLY A 266 -12.94 0.54 9.44
C GLY A 266 -14.04 -0.42 8.98
N ASN A 267 -14.43 -0.42 7.70
CA ASN A 267 -15.45 -1.35 7.21
C ASN A 267 -14.87 -2.75 6.97
N PRO A 268 -15.61 -3.84 7.26
CA PRO A 268 -15.18 -5.20 6.97
C PRO A 268 -15.16 -5.48 5.46
N LEU A 269 -14.38 -6.47 5.03
CA LEU A 269 -14.52 -7.06 3.69
C LEU A 269 -15.81 -7.88 3.65
N VAL A 270 -16.66 -7.61 2.66
CA VAL A 270 -17.98 -8.26 2.48
C VAL A 270 -18.21 -8.57 1.01
N ASN A 271 -19.28 -9.31 0.69
CA ASN A 271 -19.73 -9.55 -0.69
C ASN A 271 -18.62 -10.05 -1.63
N TRP A 272 -17.76 -10.94 -1.14
CA TRP A 272 -16.77 -11.61 -1.99
C TRP A 272 -17.49 -12.39 -3.10
N TRP A 273 -17.00 -12.24 -4.32
CA TRP A 273 -17.41 -12.99 -5.49
C TRP A 273 -16.17 -13.37 -6.30
N ASP A 274 -16.16 -14.57 -6.86
CA ASP A 274 -15.18 -14.99 -7.85
C ASP A 274 -15.85 -15.90 -8.90
N ASN A 275 -15.26 -15.95 -10.10
CA ASN A 275 -15.72 -16.82 -11.18
C ASN A 275 -15.07 -18.22 -11.16
N GLY A 276 -14.37 -18.60 -10.09
CA GLY A 276 -13.55 -19.81 -10.06
C GLY A 276 -12.21 -19.68 -10.81
N ASN A 277 -11.84 -18.49 -11.30
CA ASN A 277 -10.57 -18.20 -11.96
C ASN A 277 -9.98 -16.82 -11.56
N ASN A 278 -9.80 -15.89 -12.51
CA ASN A 278 -9.16 -14.59 -12.27
C ASN A 278 -10.12 -13.39 -12.43
N GLN A 279 -11.41 -13.61 -12.25
CA GLN A 279 -12.36 -12.52 -12.03
C GLN A 279 -12.83 -12.56 -10.59
N ILE A 280 -12.64 -11.46 -9.87
CA ILE A 280 -13.03 -11.33 -8.47
C ILE A 280 -13.70 -9.99 -8.21
N ALA A 281 -14.48 -9.92 -7.14
CA ALA A 281 -15.03 -8.68 -6.62
C ALA A 281 -15.22 -8.78 -5.11
N PHE A 282 -15.18 -7.64 -4.42
CA PHE A 282 -15.56 -7.57 -3.01
C PHE A 282 -15.94 -6.13 -2.62
N GLY A 283 -16.72 -6.04 -1.54
CA GLY A 283 -17.11 -4.79 -0.90
C GLY A 283 -16.33 -4.51 0.37
N ARG A 284 -16.41 -3.25 0.80
CA ARG A 284 -15.99 -2.80 2.13
C ARG A 284 -17.18 -2.17 2.83
N GLY A 285 -17.87 -2.99 3.63
CA GLY A 285 -19.17 -2.65 4.21
C GLY A 285 -20.15 -2.17 3.14
N ASN A 286 -20.77 -1.02 3.40
CA ASN A 286 -21.64 -0.30 2.45
C ASN A 286 -20.96 0.94 1.85
N SER A 287 -19.62 1.03 1.94
CA SER A 287 -18.87 2.25 1.64
C SER A 287 -18.07 2.18 0.32
N GLY A 288 -17.67 1.00 -0.13
CA GLY A 288 -17.00 0.83 -1.41
C GLY A 288 -17.06 -0.59 -1.97
N PHE A 289 -16.85 -0.73 -3.27
CA PHE A 289 -16.86 -2.00 -4.00
C PHE A 289 -15.82 -1.96 -5.12
N ILE A 290 -15.11 -3.07 -5.32
CA ILE A 290 -14.10 -3.24 -6.37
C ILE A 290 -14.36 -4.52 -7.17
N VAL A 291 -14.13 -4.48 -8.47
CA VAL A 291 -14.25 -5.61 -9.41
C VAL A 291 -12.99 -5.67 -10.26
N ILE A 292 -12.38 -6.84 -10.41
CA ILE A 292 -11.12 -7.04 -11.12
C ILE A 292 -11.27 -8.18 -12.13
N ASN A 293 -10.80 -7.96 -13.35
CA ASN A 293 -10.70 -8.96 -14.39
C ASN A 293 -9.22 -9.17 -14.79
N ASN A 294 -8.63 -10.28 -14.38
CA ASN A 294 -7.30 -10.71 -14.82
C ASN A 294 -7.36 -12.05 -15.60
N ASP A 295 -8.55 -12.42 -16.07
CA ASP A 295 -8.74 -13.49 -17.03
C ASP A 295 -8.49 -12.99 -18.46
N ASP A 296 -8.31 -13.92 -19.39
CA ASP A 296 -8.04 -13.63 -20.80
C ASP A 296 -9.35 -13.50 -21.62
N TRP A 297 -10.47 -13.24 -20.94
CA TRP A 297 -11.80 -12.98 -21.52
C TRP A 297 -12.57 -11.92 -20.74
N ASN A 298 -13.64 -11.39 -21.33
CA ASN A 298 -14.46 -10.34 -20.74
C ASN A 298 -15.16 -10.81 -19.45
N LEU A 299 -15.21 -9.93 -18.45
CA LEU A 299 -16.08 -10.07 -17.29
C LEU A 299 -17.41 -9.39 -17.63
N GLU A 300 -18.51 -10.12 -17.46
CA GLU A 300 -19.87 -9.59 -17.53
C GLU A 300 -20.72 -10.20 -16.42
N ALA A 301 -21.03 -9.43 -15.38
CA ALA A 301 -21.71 -9.94 -14.20
C ALA A 301 -22.52 -8.86 -13.47
N THR A 302 -23.69 -9.25 -12.95
CA THR A 302 -24.45 -8.43 -12.01
C THR A 302 -24.12 -8.87 -10.58
N LEU A 303 -23.52 -8.00 -9.78
CA LEU A 303 -22.94 -8.32 -8.47
C LEU A 303 -23.63 -7.55 -7.35
N ASN A 304 -23.74 -8.16 -6.16
CA ASN A 304 -24.21 -7.48 -4.96
C ASN A 304 -23.09 -6.58 -4.42
N THR A 305 -23.25 -5.28 -4.55
CA THR A 305 -22.22 -4.32 -4.13
C THR A 305 -22.27 -4.02 -2.64
N GLY A 306 -23.46 -4.15 -2.02
CA GLY A 306 -23.73 -3.65 -0.67
C GLY A 306 -23.81 -2.12 -0.56
N LEU A 307 -23.68 -1.39 -1.68
CA LEU A 307 -23.76 0.06 -1.71
C LEU A 307 -25.22 0.55 -1.78
N PRO A 308 -25.53 1.75 -1.27
CA PRO A 308 -26.81 2.40 -1.52
C PRO A 308 -27.07 2.61 -3.01
N SER A 309 -28.34 2.57 -3.42
CA SER A 309 -28.74 2.82 -4.81
C SER A 309 -28.29 4.19 -5.32
N GLY A 310 -27.95 4.27 -6.60
CA GLY A 310 -27.53 5.51 -7.26
C GLY A 310 -26.47 5.29 -8.33
N THR A 311 -26.05 6.39 -8.96
CA THR A 311 -24.98 6.38 -9.97
C THR A 311 -23.64 6.67 -9.31
N TYR A 312 -22.64 5.83 -9.57
CA TYR A 312 -21.28 5.98 -9.05
C TYR A 312 -20.30 6.19 -10.19
N CYS A 313 -19.30 7.04 -9.98
CA CYS A 313 -18.18 7.18 -10.88
C CYS A 313 -17.15 6.09 -10.62
N ASP A 314 -16.74 5.38 -11.67
CA ASP A 314 -15.56 4.52 -11.59
C ASP A 314 -14.31 5.38 -11.42
N VAL A 315 -13.63 5.21 -10.29
CA VAL A 315 -12.46 6.00 -9.93
C VAL A 315 -11.16 5.48 -10.57
N ILE A 316 -11.23 4.39 -11.34
CA ILE A 316 -10.09 3.84 -12.08
C ILE A 316 -10.03 4.46 -13.48
N SER A 317 -11.11 4.35 -14.26
CA SER A 317 -11.19 4.97 -15.59
C SER A 317 -11.34 6.50 -15.54
N GLY A 318 -11.77 7.07 -14.42
CA GLY A 318 -11.95 8.52 -14.28
C GLY A 318 -12.04 8.98 -12.83
N GLN A 319 -12.83 10.03 -12.61
CA GLN A 319 -13.15 10.58 -11.29
C GLN A 319 -14.49 11.30 -11.31
N LYS A 320 -15.06 11.55 -10.12
CA LYS A 320 -16.21 12.44 -9.96
C LYS A 320 -15.78 13.89 -10.22
N GLN A 321 -16.50 14.58 -11.11
CA GLN A 321 -16.37 16.00 -11.40
C GLN A 321 -17.72 16.67 -11.12
N GLU A 322 -17.87 17.24 -9.92
CA GLU A 322 -19.13 17.80 -9.42
C GLU A 322 -20.31 16.84 -9.60
N ASN A 323 -21.13 17.04 -10.63
CA ASN A 323 -22.33 16.24 -10.94
C ASN A 323 -22.14 15.27 -12.10
N SER A 324 -20.90 14.98 -12.50
CA SER A 324 -20.57 14.10 -13.62
C SER A 324 -19.41 13.16 -13.31
N CYS A 325 -19.24 12.13 -14.15
CA CYS A 325 -18.10 11.23 -14.09
C CYS A 325 -17.27 11.42 -15.36
N SER A 326 -15.96 11.58 -15.22
CA SER A 326 -15.07 11.71 -16.37
C SER A 326 -14.73 10.36 -17.03
N GLY A 327 -15.06 9.26 -16.36
CA GLY A 327 -14.88 7.89 -16.83
C GLY A 327 -16.19 7.12 -16.82
N LYS A 328 -16.11 5.80 -16.63
CA LYS A 328 -17.28 4.91 -16.57
C LYS A 328 -18.21 5.29 -15.40
N LYS A 329 -19.48 4.96 -15.58
CA LYS A 329 -20.53 5.07 -14.56
C LYS A 329 -21.03 3.68 -14.21
N VAL A 330 -21.32 3.46 -12.93
CA VAL A 330 -21.95 2.23 -12.44
C VAL A 330 -23.27 2.59 -11.78
N GLN A 331 -24.35 1.96 -12.24
CA GLN A 331 -25.68 2.13 -11.65
C GLN A 331 -25.92 1.02 -10.62
N VAL A 332 -26.08 1.41 -9.35
CA VAL A 332 -26.49 0.51 -8.27
C VAL A 332 -28.01 0.60 -8.10
N GLY A 333 -28.69 -0.53 -8.20
CA GLY A 333 -30.14 -0.66 -8.01
C GLY A 333 -30.57 -0.55 -6.55
N GLU A 334 -31.88 -0.48 -6.30
CA GLU A 334 -32.46 -0.48 -4.95
C GLU A 334 -32.15 -1.75 -4.16
N ASP A 335 -31.89 -2.86 -4.85
CA ASP A 335 -31.47 -4.14 -4.29
C ASP A 335 -29.96 -4.20 -3.97
N GLY A 336 -29.23 -3.09 -4.16
CA GLY A 336 -27.78 -3.00 -3.93
C GLY A 336 -26.93 -3.68 -5.00
N ARG A 337 -27.52 -4.19 -6.09
CA ARG A 337 -26.80 -4.84 -7.18
C ARG A 337 -26.42 -3.86 -8.28
N ALA A 338 -25.32 -4.14 -8.98
CA ALA A 338 -24.90 -3.40 -10.16
C ALA A 338 -24.35 -4.35 -11.22
N HIS A 339 -24.55 -3.98 -12.49
CA HIS A 339 -23.98 -4.70 -13.64
C HIS A 339 -22.61 -4.15 -13.99
N PHE A 340 -21.64 -5.05 -14.18
CA PHE A 340 -20.27 -4.72 -14.54
C PHE A 340 -19.88 -5.43 -15.83
N THR A 341 -19.26 -4.66 -16.74
CA THR A 341 -18.62 -5.17 -17.96
C THR A 341 -17.18 -4.66 -17.98
N ILE A 342 -16.22 -5.58 -17.96
CA ILE A 342 -14.78 -5.26 -17.99
C ILE A 342 -14.11 -6.15 -19.02
N SER A 343 -13.66 -5.55 -20.14
CA SER A 343 -12.90 -6.32 -21.13
C SER A 343 -11.50 -6.62 -20.63
N ASN A 344 -10.98 -7.83 -20.95
CA ASN A 344 -9.59 -8.18 -20.66
C ASN A 344 -8.58 -7.33 -21.45
N ASN A 345 -9.03 -6.53 -22.43
CA ASN A 345 -8.21 -5.61 -23.21
C ASN A 345 -8.24 -4.15 -22.68
N GLU A 346 -8.95 -3.86 -21.60
CA GLU A 346 -8.97 -2.51 -21.03
C GLU A 346 -7.59 -2.07 -20.53
N GLU A 347 -7.32 -0.76 -20.59
CA GLU A 347 -6.09 -0.17 -20.04
C GLU A 347 -5.90 -0.59 -18.57
N ASP A 348 -6.98 -0.52 -17.80
CA ASP A 348 -7.08 -0.93 -16.40
C ASP A 348 -8.28 -1.88 -16.26
N PRO A 349 -8.07 -3.21 -16.22
CA PRO A 349 -9.17 -4.17 -16.24
C PRO A 349 -9.74 -4.36 -14.83
N PHE A 350 -10.03 -3.26 -14.14
CA PHE A 350 -10.70 -3.24 -12.85
C PHE A 350 -11.49 -1.94 -12.66
N ILE A 351 -12.58 -2.02 -11.90
CA ILE A 351 -13.46 -0.90 -11.57
C ILE A 351 -13.50 -0.77 -10.06
N ALA A 352 -13.49 0.47 -9.56
CA ALA A 352 -13.69 0.75 -8.15
C ALA A 352 -14.69 1.89 -7.97
N ILE A 353 -15.66 1.71 -7.08
CA ILE A 353 -16.68 2.69 -6.73
C ILE A 353 -16.82 2.80 -5.22
N HIS A 354 -17.09 4.00 -4.71
CA HIS A 354 -17.28 4.24 -3.28
C HIS A 354 -18.26 5.39 -3.02
N VAL A 355 -18.76 5.51 -1.79
CA VAL A 355 -19.80 6.50 -1.43
C VAL A 355 -19.37 7.95 -1.71
N GLY A 356 -18.10 8.29 -1.54
CA GLY A 356 -17.55 9.60 -1.94
C GLY A 356 -17.51 9.87 -3.46
N ALA A 357 -17.73 8.86 -4.31
CA ALA A 357 -17.77 8.95 -5.77
C ALA A 357 -19.19 8.73 -6.33
N LYS A 358 -20.21 8.67 -5.46
CA LYS A 358 -21.63 8.67 -5.84
C LYS A 358 -22.03 10.05 -6.36
N LEU A 359 -22.79 10.14 -7.46
CA LEU A 359 -23.35 11.40 -7.96
C LEU A 359 -24.48 11.92 -7.08
#